data_AF-A0A495UBZ5-F1
#
_entry.id   AF-A0A495UBZ5-F1
#
_cell.length_a   1.000
_cell.length_b   1.000
_cell.length_c   1.000
_cell.angle_alpha   90.00
_cell.angle_beta   90.00
_cell.angle_gamma   90.00
#
_symmetry.space_group_name_H-M   'P 1'
#
loop_
_entity.id
_entity.type
_entity.pdbx_description
1 polymer ?
#
loop_
_entity_poly.entity_id
_entity_poly.type
_entity_poly.pdbx_seq_one_letter_code
_entity_poly.pdbx_strand_id
1 'polypeptide(L)' 'MTALAIVFLILAIVIVWGGLIASVLYLRARPERADFPAGGDDESYPD' A
#
# COMPACT_ATOMS: atom_id res chain seq x y z
N MET A 1 7.73 -8.67 -32.40
CA MET A 1 7.81 -8.96 -30.95
C MET A 1 9.15 -9.63 -30.68
N THR A 2 10.11 -8.91 -30.10
CA THR A 2 11.47 -9.47 -29.88
C THR A 2 11.51 -10.26 -28.57
N ALA A 3 12.32 -11.30 -28.51
CA ALA A 3 12.48 -12.09 -27.28
C ALA A 3 12.94 -11.21 -26.10
N LEU A 4 13.80 -10.23 -26.36
CA LEU A 4 14.28 -9.26 -25.37
C LEU A 4 13.13 -8.43 -24.77
N ALA A 5 12.16 -8.00 -25.58
CA ALA A 5 11.00 -7.24 -25.10
C ALA A 5 10.10 -8.09 -24.18
N ILE A 6 9.95 -9.38 -24.47
CA ILE A 6 9.18 -10.31 -23.63
C ILE A 6 9.87 -10.50 -22.27
N VAL A 7 11.20 -10.62 -22.26
CA VAL A 7 11.97 -10.71 -21.00
C VAL A 7 11.76 -9.48 -20.13
N PHE A 8 11.86 -8.28 -20.70
CA PHE A 8 11.61 -7.05 -19.95
C PHE A 8 10.17 -6.91 -19.49
N LEU A 9 9.20 -7.36 -20.29
CA LEU A 9 7.79 -7.38 -19.90
C LEU A 9 7.59 -8.27 -18.67
N ILE A 10 8.12 -9.49 -18.68
CA ILE A 10 8.04 -10.42 -17.54
C ILE A 10 8.73 -9.81 -16.32
N LEU A 11 9.92 -9.23 -16.49
CA LEU A 11 10.66 -8.57 -15.41
C LEU A 11 9.82 -7.45 -14.77
N ALA A 12 9.20 -6.60 -15.58
CA ALA A 12 8.35 -5.50 -15.11
C ALA A 12 7.14 -6.03 -14.33
N ILE A 13 6.46 -7.07 -14.85
CA ILE A 13 5.33 -7.73 -14.19
C ILE A 13 5.77 -8.26 -12.82
N VAL A 14 6.87 -9.01 -12.75
CA VAL A 14 7.38 -9.58 -11.50
C VAL A 14 7.73 -8.49 -10.48
N ILE A 15 8.35 -7.39 -10.91
CA ILE A 15 8.71 -6.28 -10.01
C ILE A 15 7.45 -5.59 -9.48
N VAL A 16 6.49 -5.26 -10.33
CA VAL A 16 5.27 -4.54 -9.93
C VAL A 16 4.42 -5.39 -8.99
N TRP A 17 4.11 -6.63 -9.39
CA TRP A 17 3.26 -7.51 -8.58
C TRP A 17 3.99 -8.04 -7.35
N GLY A 18 5.27 -8.37 -7.47
CA GLY A 18 6.10 -8.78 -6.34
C GLY A 18 6.24 -7.66 -5.31
N GLY A 19 6.50 -6.43 -5.76
CA GLY A 19 6.56 -5.24 -4.90
C GLY A 19 5.22 -4.95 -4.21
N LEU A 20 4.11 -5.06 -4.94
CA LEU A 20 2.77 -4.90 -4.38
C LEU A 20 2.48 -5.94 -3.28
N ILE A 21 2.71 -7.23 -3.56
CA ILE A 21 2.50 -8.31 -2.59
C ILE A 21 3.38 -8.09 -1.37
N ALA A 22 4.66 -7.76 -1.56
CA ALA A 22 5.59 -7.49 -0.46
C ALA A 22 5.11 -6.30 0.41
N SER A 23 4.65 -5.22 -0.23
CA SER A 23 4.10 -4.04 0.47
C SER A 23 2.87 -4.41 1.31
N VAL A 24 1.91 -5.12 0.72
CA VAL A 24 0.70 -5.59 1.43
C VAL A 24 1.06 -6.46 2.63
N LEU A 25 1.97 -7.43 2.45
CA LEU A 25 2.42 -8.28 3.55
C LEU A 25 3.15 -7.50 4.65
N TYR A 26 3.95 -6.50 4.28
CA TYR A 26 4.66 -5.64 5.22
C TYR A 26 3.69 -4.80 6.06
N LEU A 27 2.70 -4.16 5.43
CA LEU A 27 1.65 -3.42 6.12
C LEU A 27 0.84 -4.35 7.04
N ARG A 28 0.46 -5.54 6.54
CA ARG A 28 -0.28 -6.52 7.34
C ARG A 28 0.51 -7.01 8.56
N ALA A 29 1.82 -7.15 8.43
CA ALA A 29 2.69 -7.58 9.52
C ALA A 29 2.89 -6.49 10.59
N ARG A 30 2.62 -5.22 10.26
CA ARG A 30 2.76 -4.07 11.17
C ARG A 30 1.51 -3.18 11.12
N PRO A 31 0.35 -3.68 11.58
CA PRO A 31 -0.85 -2.86 11.66
C PRO A 31 -0.57 -1.63 12.52
N GLU A 32 -1.01 -0.46 12.05
CA GLU A 32 -1.04 0.73 12.88
C GLU A 32 -1.96 0.50 14.09
N ARG A 33 -1.73 1.22 15.20
CA ARG A 33 -2.54 1.08 16.42
C ARG A 33 -4.02 1.28 16.07
N ALA A 34 -4.83 0.24 16.29
CA ALA A 34 -6.30 0.32 16.15
C ALA A 34 -6.94 1.21 17.23
N ASP A 35 -6.17 1.55 18.27
CA ASP A 35 -6.57 2.44 19.34
C ASP A 35 -6.24 3.87 18.93
N PHE A 36 -7.19 4.48 18.22
CA PHE A 36 -7.20 5.91 17.99
C PHE A 36 -7.98 6.57 19.13
N PRO A 37 -7.50 7.69 19.69
CA PRO A 37 -8.31 8.45 20.64
C PRO A 37 -9.65 8.79 19.97
N ALA A 38 -10.73 8.79 20.77
CA ALA A 38 -12.03 9.26 20.30
C ALA A 38 -11.83 10.60 19.59
N GLY A 39 -12.29 10.71 18.34
CA GLY A 39 -12.15 11.93 17.54
C GLY A 39 -12.62 13.10 18.40
N GLY A 40 -11.74 14.10 18.58
CA GLY A 40 -12.02 15.23 19.45
C GLY A 40 -13.36 15.82 19.07
N ASP A 41 -14.22 15.96 20.06
CA ASP A 41 -15.55 16.56 19.95
C ASP A 41 -15.44 17.76 19.02
N ASP A 42 -16.16 17.73 17.90
CA ASP A 42 -16.26 18.86 16.99
C ASP A 42 -16.80 20.03 17.83
N GLU A 43 -15.90 20.84 18.37
CA GLU A 43 -16.21 21.99 19.21
C GLU A 43 -16.95 22.96 18.29
N SER A 44 -18.27 22.85 18.29
CA SER A 44 -19.18 23.70 17.57
C SER A 44 -18.89 25.13 17.99
N TYR A 45 -18.23 25.87 17.08
CA TYR A 45 -17.89 27.27 17.27
C TYR A 45 -19.17 28.05 17.56
N PRO A 46 -19.29 28.74 18.72
CA PRO A 46 -20.50 29.48 19.04
C PRO A 46 -20.60 30.73 18.15
N ASP A 47 -21.77 30.90 17.51
CA ASP A 47 -22.18 32.10 16.77
C ASP A 47 -22.38 33.31 17.70
#